data_AF-A0A1G4VIE9-F1
#
_entry.id   AF-A0A1G4VIE9-F1
#
_cell.length_a   1.000
_cell.length_b   1.000
_cell.length_c   1.000
_cell.angle_alpha   90.00
_cell.angle_beta   90.00
_cell.angle_gamma   90.00
#
_symmetry.space_group_name_H-M   'P 1'
#
loop_
_entity.id
_entity.type
_entity.pdbx_description
1 polymer ?
#
loop_
_entity_poly.entity_id
_entity_poly.type
_entity_poly.pdbx_seq_one_letter_code
_entity_poly.pdbx_strand_id
1 'polypeptide(L)'
;MIGSKNLTPQDLDKIEDSLLIEELRKAKEELFNLRFQSATGQLDNHGRVRAVKRDISRIHTVIRERELGIRAVPVPVVAAPKTTKKAAAKPAEEA
;
A
#
# COMPACT_ATOMS: atom_id res chain seq x y z
N MET A 1 9.91 -18.84 -1.91
CA MET A 1 9.83 -17.75 -0.90
C MET A 1 8.70 -18.06 0.07
N ILE A 2 8.87 -17.76 1.36
CA ILE A 2 7.80 -17.85 2.36
C ILE A 2 7.06 -16.50 2.35
N GLY A 3 5.75 -16.53 2.12
CA GLY A 3 4.90 -15.36 1.82
C GLY A 3 4.13 -15.56 0.52
N SER A 4 3.10 -14.76 0.30
CA SER A 4 2.30 -14.81 -0.93
C SER A 4 3.15 -14.36 -2.12
N LYS A 5 3.07 -15.08 -3.25
CA LYS A 5 3.87 -14.80 -4.46
C LYS A 5 3.59 -13.42 -5.06
N ASN A 6 2.42 -12.85 -4.77
CA ASN A 6 1.96 -11.57 -5.33
C ASN A 6 2.35 -10.36 -4.45
N LEU A 7 2.93 -10.58 -3.26
CA LEU A 7 3.39 -9.52 -2.36
C LEU A 7 4.93 -9.50 -2.27
N THR A 8 5.59 -9.63 -3.43
CA THR A 8 7.02 -9.36 -3.49
C THR A 8 7.26 -7.85 -3.38
N PRO A 9 8.44 -7.42 -2.87
CA PRO A 9 8.75 -6.00 -2.79
C PRO A 9 8.61 -5.26 -4.12
N GLN A 10 8.91 -5.93 -5.25
CA GLN A 10 8.82 -5.36 -6.59
C GLN A 10 7.37 -5.15 -7.06
N ASP A 11 6.45 -6.00 -6.60
CA ASP A 11 5.03 -5.89 -6.96
C ASP A 11 4.33 -4.87 -6.07
N LEU A 12 4.70 -4.79 -4.78
CA LEU A 12 4.18 -3.78 -3.85
C LEU A 12 4.54 -2.35 -4.27
N ASP A 13 5.68 -2.16 -4.96
CA ASP A 13 6.09 -0.86 -5.49
C ASP A 13 5.15 -0.33 -6.59
N LYS A 14 4.43 -1.22 -7.28
CA LYS A 14 3.49 -0.86 -8.35
C LYS A 14 2.10 -0.49 -7.83
N ILE A 15 1.85 -0.73 -6.54
CA ILE A 15 0.53 -0.56 -5.91
C ILE A 15 0.48 0.80 -5.20
N GLU A 16 -0.66 1.47 -5.31
CA GLU A 16 -0.93 2.74 -4.61
C GLU A 16 -1.05 2.55 -3.09
N ASP A 17 -0.83 3.62 -2.33
CA ASP A 17 -0.87 3.58 -0.87
C ASP A 17 -2.25 3.17 -0.32
N SER A 18 -3.33 3.59 -0.98
CA SER A 18 -4.71 3.23 -0.64
C SER A 18 -4.94 1.71 -0.68
N LEU A 19 -4.56 1.08 -1.78
CA LEU A 19 -4.68 -0.37 -1.97
C LEU A 19 -3.76 -1.15 -1.02
N LEU A 20 -2.54 -0.67 -0.76
CA LEU A 20 -1.65 -1.28 0.23
C LEU A 20 -2.29 -1.35 1.63
N ILE A 21 -3.03 -0.31 2.02
CA ILE A 21 -3.76 -0.27 3.30
C ILE A 21 -4.92 -1.29 3.30
N GLU A 22 -5.63 -1.44 2.19
CA GLU A 22 -6.70 -2.44 2.05
C GLU A 22 -6.16 -3.87 2.14
N GLU A 23 -5.11 -4.20 1.39
CA GLU A 23 -4.45 -5.51 1.46
C GLU A 23 -3.92 -5.81 2.86
N LEU A 24 -3.40 -4.79 3.56
CA LEU A 24 -2.96 -4.93 4.94
C LEU A 24 -4.13 -5.26 5.89
N ARG A 25 -5.32 -4.67 5.69
CA ARG A 25 -6.51 -5.02 6.47
C ARG A 25 -6.92 -6.47 6.23
N LYS A 26 -7.02 -6.88 4.96
CA LYS A 26 -7.35 -8.27 4.58
C LYS A 26 -6.36 -9.27 5.17
N ALA A 27 -5.06 -8.98 5.10
CA ALA A 27 -4.03 -9.85 5.66
C ALA A 27 -4.10 -9.95 7.20
N LYS A 28 -4.50 -8.87 7.90
CA LYS A 28 -4.69 -8.89 9.36
C LYS A 28 -5.91 -9.72 9.76
N GLU A 29 -7.02 -9.60 9.02
CA GLU A 29 -8.21 -10.43 9.23
C GLU A 29 -7.90 -11.91 8.99
N GLU A 30 -7.18 -12.24 7.91
CA GLU A 30 -6.73 -13.59 7.66
C GLU A 30 -5.85 -14.11 8.81
N LEU A 31 -4.90 -13.31 9.30
CA LEU A 31 -4.05 -13.69 10.42
C LEU A 31 -4.88 -13.92 11.70
N PHE A 32 -5.91 -13.12 11.95
CA PHE A 32 -6.80 -13.31 13.09
C PHE A 32 -7.53 -14.66 12.99
N ASN A 33 -8.12 -14.95 11.83
CA ASN A 33 -8.81 -16.23 11.58
C ASN A 33 -7.87 -17.42 11.73
N LEU A 34 -6.65 -17.34 11.18
CA LEU A 34 -5.65 -18.40 11.30
C LEU A 34 -5.18 -18.60 12.75
N ARG A 35 -5.07 -17.53 13.54
CA ARG A 35 -4.73 -17.64 14.96
C ARG A 35 -5.88 -18.26 15.76
N PHE A 36 -7.12 -17.94 15.40
CA PHE A 36 -8.30 -18.57 16.00
C PHE A 36 -8.32 -20.08 15.70
N GLN A 37 -8.15 -20.47 14.44
CA GLN A 37 -8.05 -21.89 14.02
C GLN A 37 -6.84 -22.60 14.66
N SER A 38 -5.72 -21.91 14.82
CA SER A 38 -4.54 -22.44 15.52
C SER A 38 -4.82 -22.70 17.00
N ALA A 39 -5.62 -21.85 17.65
CA ALA A 39 -5.98 -22.01 19.05
C ALA A 39 -6.98 -23.15 19.27
N THR A 40 -7.86 -23.41 18.30
CA THR A 40 -8.79 -24.55 18.34
C THR A 40 -8.16 -25.87 17.88
N GLY A 41 -6.91 -25.84 17.38
CA GLY A 41 -6.20 -27.03 16.90
C GLY A 41 -6.70 -27.57 15.55
N GLN A 42 -7.55 -26.81 14.85
CA GLN A 42 -8.14 -27.19 13.56
C GLN A 42 -7.39 -26.57 12.37
N LEU A 43 -6.17 -26.10 12.58
CA LEU A 43 -5.40 -25.43 11.54
C LEU A 43 -4.72 -26.45 10.63
N ASP A 44 -5.19 -26.57 9.39
CA ASP A 44 -4.59 -27.47 8.40
C ASP A 44 -3.19 -27.00 7.97
N ASN A 45 -3.02 -25.70 7.70
CA ASN A 45 -1.78 -25.15 7.15
C ASN A 45 -1.05 -24.19 8.10
N HIS A 46 -0.19 -24.75 8.94
CA HIS A 46 0.65 -24.01 9.88
C HIS A 46 1.65 -23.07 9.18
N GLY A 47 2.08 -23.41 7.94
CA GLY A 47 2.96 -22.57 7.13
C GLY A 47 2.31 -21.25 6.72
N ARG A 48 0.97 -21.21 6.61
CA ARG A 48 0.22 -20.02 6.21
C ARG A 48 0.35 -18.89 7.22
N VAL A 49 0.33 -19.20 8.53
CA VAL A 49 0.52 -18.20 9.60
C VAL A 49 1.83 -17.43 9.40
N ARG A 50 2.93 -18.15 9.11
CA ARG A 50 4.24 -17.53 8.88
C ARG A 50 4.29 -16.75 7.57
N ALA A 51 3.59 -17.20 6.54
CA ALA A 51 3.48 -16.48 5.26
C ALA A 51 2.74 -15.15 5.44
N VAL A 52 1.56 -15.16 6.05
CA VAL A 52 0.73 -13.96 6.28
C VAL A 52 1.46 -12.94 7.16
N LYS A 53 2.16 -13.39 8.22
CA LYS A 53 3.00 -12.50 9.04
C LYS A 53 4.07 -11.78 8.21
N ARG A 54 4.73 -12.49 7.29
CA ARG A 54 5.75 -11.90 6.41
C ARG A 54 5.13 -10.92 5.42
N ASP A 55 3.97 -11.24 4.87
CA ASP A 55 3.25 -10.38 3.93
C ASP A 55 2.89 -9.04 4.61
N ILE A 56 2.35 -9.08 5.83
CA ILE A 56 2.08 -7.88 6.65
C ILE A 56 3.36 -7.05 6.88
N SER A 57 4.46 -7.71 7.27
CA SER A 57 5.73 -7.02 7.48
C SER A 57 6.23 -6.32 6.21
N ARG A 58 6.14 -6.97 5.05
CA ARG A 58 6.55 -6.35 3.77
C ARG A 58 5.75 -5.11 3.43
N ILE A 59 4.41 -5.16 3.58
CA ILE A 59 3.56 -3.99 3.32
C ILE A 59 3.96 -2.83 4.24
N HIS A 60 4.15 -3.10 5.54
CA HIS A 60 4.58 -2.07 6.48
C HIS A 60 5.96 -1.49 6.14
N THR A 61 6.90 -2.31 5.70
CA THR A 61 8.22 -1.84 5.26
C THR A 61 8.08 -0.88 4.07
N VAL A 62 7.31 -1.23 3.03
CA VAL A 62 7.11 -0.37 1.86
C VAL A 62 6.46 0.95 2.24
N ILE A 63 5.40 0.91 3.07
CA ILE A 63 4.74 2.14 3.56
C ILE A 63 5.75 3.02 4.29
N ARG A 64 6.57 2.44 5.18
CA ARG A 64 7.57 3.20 5.94
C ARG A 64 8.69 3.76 5.06
N GLU A 65 9.14 3.01 4.07
CA GLU A 65 10.14 3.46 3.10
C GLU A 65 9.62 4.62 2.24
N ARG A 66 8.32 4.62 1.90
CA ARG A 66 7.64 5.73 1.21
C ARG A 66 7.55 6.97 2.10
N GLU A 67 7.16 6.82 3.36
CA GLU A 67 7.15 7.91 4.36
C GLU A 67 8.53 8.55 4.55
N LEU A 68 9.60 7.74 4.49
CA LEU A 68 10.98 8.19 4.63
C LEU A 68 11.60 8.70 3.32
N GLY A 69 10.88 8.62 2.20
CA GLY A 69 11.37 9.04 0.88
C GLY A 69 12.51 8.17 0.32
N ILE A 70 12.73 6.98 0.89
CA ILE A 70 13.80 6.04 0.49
C ILE A 70 13.42 5.31 -0.79
N ARG A 71 12.12 5.10 -1.01
CA ARG A 71 11.59 4.31 -2.13
C ARG A 71 10.63 5.14 -2.94
N ALA A 72 10.70 4.97 -4.27
CA ALA A 72 9.83 5.69 -5.19
C ALA A 72 8.37 5.32 -4.90
N VAL A 73 7.60 6.29 -4.43
CA VAL A 73 6.13 6.19 -4.46
C VAL A 73 5.76 6.11 -5.93
N PRO A 74 4.93 5.14 -6.38
CA PRO A 74 4.31 5.26 -7.69
C PRO A 74 3.49 6.54 -7.65
N VAL A 75 4.04 7.62 -8.20
CA VAL A 75 3.36 8.90 -8.27
C VAL A 75 2.11 8.63 -9.10
N PRO A 76 0.89 8.73 -8.52
CA PRO A 76 -0.30 8.72 -9.35
C PRO A 76 -0.11 9.86 -10.35
N VAL A 77 -0.40 9.61 -11.63
CA VAL A 77 -0.07 10.49 -12.77
C VAL A 77 -0.84 11.83 -12.75
N VAL A 78 -1.24 12.34 -11.59
CA VAL A 78 -1.97 13.59 -11.40
C VAL A 78 -1.29 14.43 -10.33
N ALA A 79 -0.24 15.15 -10.74
CA ALA A 79 0.02 16.54 -10.38
C ALA A 79 1.47 16.91 -10.73
N ALA A 80 1.66 17.50 -11.90
CA ALA A 80 2.77 18.41 -12.13
C ALA A 80 2.32 19.82 -11.69
N PRO A 81 2.93 20.43 -10.65
CA PRO A 81 2.81 21.86 -10.45
C PRO A 81 4.15 22.59 -10.70
N LYS A 82 4.02 23.82 -11.23
CA LYS A 82 4.97 24.95 -11.30
C LYS A 82 5.76 25.04 -12.63
N THR A 83 5.81 26.15 -13.40
CA THR A 83 5.56 27.60 -13.21
C THR A 83 5.65 28.32 -14.56
N THR A 84 4.83 29.36 -14.83
CA THR A 84 5.28 30.71 -15.25
C THR A 84 4.13 31.73 -15.41
N LYS A 85 4.29 32.87 -14.72
CA LYS A 85 3.90 34.27 -15.05
C LYS A 85 2.42 34.73 -15.06
N LYS A 86 2.08 35.41 -13.96
CA LYS A 86 1.43 36.74 -13.80
C LYS A 86 1.29 37.61 -15.07
N ALA A 87 0.04 37.97 -15.42
CA ALA A 87 -0.44 39.29 -15.91
C ALA A 87 -1.98 39.19 -16.02
N ALA A 88 -2.79 39.78 -15.12
CA ALA A 88 -3.27 41.17 -15.14
C ALA A 88 -4.15 41.53 -16.36
N ALA A 89 -5.48 41.57 -16.18
CA ALA A 89 -6.42 42.61 -16.70
C ALA A 89 -7.90 42.21 -16.44
N LYS A 90 -8.58 42.94 -15.54
CA LYS A 90 -9.99 43.35 -15.68
C LYS A 90 -9.97 44.74 -16.36
N PRO A 91 -11.03 45.30 -17.02
CA PRO A 91 -12.47 45.15 -16.69
C PRO A 91 -13.51 45.25 -17.87
N ALA A 92 -14.80 45.12 -17.52
CA ALA A 92 -16.00 45.87 -18.00
C ALA A 92 -16.67 45.66 -19.39
N GLU A 93 -17.99 45.98 -19.40
CA GLU A 93 -19.03 46.09 -20.45
C GLU A 93 -19.53 44.79 -21.11
N GLU A 94 -20.80 44.34 -21.02
CA GLU A 94 -22.13 45.00 -21.12
C GLU A 94 -22.40 45.64 -22.49
N ALA A 95 -22.98 44.84 -23.40
CA ALA A 95 -23.82 45.23 -24.54
C ALA A 95 -24.60 44.00 -25.04
#